data_AF-A0A432UZ69-F1
#
_entry.id   AF-A0A432UZ69-F1
#
_cell.length_a   1.000
_cell.length_b   1.000
_cell.length_c   1.000
_cell.angle_alpha   90.00
_cell.angle_beta   90.00
_cell.angle_gamma   90.00
#
_symmetry.space_group_name_H-M   'P 1'
#
loop_
_entity.id
_entity.type
_entity.pdbx_description
1 polymer ?
#
loop_
_entity_poly.entity_id
_entity_poly.type
_entity_poly.pdbx_seq_one_letter_code
_entity_poly.pdbx_strand_id
1 'polypeptide(L)'
;MTITIRVEGAQPEEIMRGLIAAQEVFDKARVTPDQAATARFVVEGWDIRGFTGKVPEEELAICAVWDEADQAAIQACCANWSAEKIPDSANLELVREPQSFRFMTEEERSEWHFQTAAAGILEEMCEEGYFDDRRPEDEVAFLLDDWDFEQLTAEQRQLYDERLYPLMRIWFFERDRFEEEYAHRRAEWSCNKRPDDRQFELFSG
;
A
#
# COMPACT_ATOMS: atom_id res chain seq x y z
N MET A 1 7.00 -25.32 9.25
CA MET A 1 6.37 -24.02 9.55
C MET A 1 7.46 -23.06 9.97
N THR A 2 7.25 -21.77 9.82
CA THR A 2 8.19 -20.71 10.22
C THR A 2 7.44 -19.63 10.97
N ILE A 3 8.16 -18.80 11.71
CA ILE A 3 7.58 -17.67 12.43
C ILE A 3 7.55 -16.42 11.54
N THR A 4 6.53 -15.59 11.74
CA THR A 4 6.44 -14.24 11.17
C THR A 4 5.95 -13.27 12.23
N ILE A 5 6.21 -11.97 12.05
CA ILE A 5 5.67 -10.90 12.91
C ILE A 5 4.98 -9.85 12.04
N ARG A 6 4.04 -9.09 12.62
CA ARG A 6 3.34 -7.97 11.99
C ARG A 6 3.36 -6.75 12.89
N VAL A 7 4.24 -5.80 12.55
CA VAL A 7 4.40 -4.52 13.23
C VAL A 7 4.11 -3.41 12.23
N GLU A 8 3.04 -2.64 12.48
CA GLU A 8 2.58 -1.58 11.58
C GLU A 8 3.65 -0.49 11.43
N GLY A 9 4.06 -0.19 10.19
CA GLY A 9 5.11 0.81 9.88
C GLY A 9 6.56 0.32 9.96
N ALA A 10 6.79 -0.94 10.35
CA ALA A 10 8.13 -1.52 10.43
C ALA A 10 8.74 -1.80 9.05
N GLN A 11 9.99 -1.39 8.87
CA GLN A 11 10.76 -1.68 7.66
C GLN A 11 11.25 -3.15 7.68
N PRO A 12 11.54 -3.75 6.52
CA PRO A 12 11.95 -5.16 6.43
C PRO A 12 13.15 -5.51 7.31
N GLU A 13 14.14 -4.63 7.41
CA GLU A 13 15.32 -4.85 8.26
C GLU A 13 14.96 -4.87 9.74
N GLU A 14 13.94 -4.10 10.13
CA GLU A 14 13.41 -4.07 11.49
C GLU A 14 12.67 -5.37 11.80
N ILE A 15 11.83 -5.82 10.86
CA ILE A 15 11.16 -7.11 10.99
C ILE A 15 12.16 -8.26 11.09
N MET A 16 13.21 -8.27 10.26
CA MET A 16 14.25 -9.30 10.32
C MET A 16 14.94 -9.34 11.69
N ARG A 17 15.24 -8.18 12.30
CA ARG A 17 15.79 -8.14 13.67
C ARG A 17 14.81 -8.76 14.67
N GLY A 18 13.52 -8.46 14.55
CA GLY A 18 12.48 -9.05 15.39
C GLY A 18 12.41 -10.57 15.25
N LEU A 19 12.45 -11.09 14.02
CA LEU A 19 12.40 -12.54 13.75
C LEU A 19 13.62 -13.28 14.28
N ILE A 20 14.81 -12.71 14.12
CA ILE A 20 16.05 -13.27 14.69
C ILE A 20 15.94 -13.33 16.22
N ALA A 21 15.47 -12.24 16.86
CA ALA A 21 15.32 -12.19 18.30
C ALA A 21 14.29 -13.21 18.83
N ALA A 22 13.13 -13.36 18.19
CA ALA A 22 12.15 -14.38 18.54
C ALA A 22 12.73 -15.79 18.39
N GLN A 23 13.42 -16.07 17.28
CA GLN A 23 14.02 -17.38 17.04
C GLN A 23 15.07 -17.73 18.11
N GLU A 24 15.87 -16.76 18.55
CA GLU A 24 16.82 -16.97 19.64
C GLU A 24 16.16 -17.38 20.97
N VAL A 25 14.96 -16.85 21.27
CA VAL A 25 14.21 -17.23 22.47
C VAL A 25 13.81 -18.70 22.41
N PHE A 26 13.23 -19.13 21.28
CA PHE A 26 12.90 -20.53 21.03
C PHE A 26 14.11 -21.45 21.15
N ASP A 27 15.25 -21.05 20.55
CA ASP A 27 16.49 -21.82 20.58
C ASP A 27 17.06 -21.95 22.00
N LYS A 28 17.06 -20.85 22.79
CA LYS A 28 17.50 -20.83 24.19
C LYS A 28 16.63 -21.72 25.07
N ALA A 29 15.31 -21.69 24.86
CA ALA A 29 14.35 -22.53 25.57
C ALA A 29 14.35 -24.00 25.11
N ARG A 30 14.99 -24.31 23.98
CA ARG A 30 14.93 -25.62 23.29
C ARG A 30 13.50 -26.06 22.98
N VAL A 31 12.66 -25.08 22.63
CA VAL A 31 11.27 -25.26 22.24
C VAL A 31 11.15 -24.82 20.80
N THR A 32 10.60 -25.67 19.93
CA THR A 32 10.34 -25.25 18.55
C THR A 32 9.09 -24.35 18.49
N PRO A 33 8.99 -23.44 17.52
CA PRO A 33 7.78 -22.65 17.32
C PRO A 33 6.50 -23.49 17.17
N ASP A 34 6.60 -24.67 16.54
CA ASP A 34 5.48 -25.60 16.38
C ASP A 34 5.00 -26.19 17.71
N GLN A 35 5.94 -26.56 18.59
CA GLN A 35 5.63 -27.01 19.95
C GLN A 35 4.95 -25.90 20.75
N ALA A 36 5.45 -24.68 20.64
CA ALA A 36 4.88 -23.53 21.35
C ALA A 36 3.48 -23.16 20.84
N ALA A 37 3.25 -23.14 19.53
CA ALA A 37 1.91 -22.95 18.97
C ALA A 37 0.93 -24.07 19.39
N THR A 38 1.41 -25.32 19.41
CA THR A 38 0.60 -26.46 19.87
C THR A 38 0.23 -26.33 21.35
N ALA A 39 1.18 -25.93 22.20
CA ALA A 39 0.93 -25.67 23.60
C ALA A 39 -0.13 -24.57 23.80
N ARG A 40 -0.04 -23.47 23.03
CA ARG A 40 -1.05 -22.39 23.05
C ARG A 40 -2.44 -22.91 22.70
N PHE A 41 -2.55 -23.74 21.67
CA PHE A 41 -3.83 -24.36 21.30
C PHE A 41 -4.43 -25.22 22.44
N VAL A 42 -3.58 -25.95 23.18
CA VAL A 42 -4.02 -26.74 24.33
C VAL A 42 -4.52 -25.83 25.47
N VAL A 43 -3.78 -24.77 25.79
CA VAL A 43 -4.11 -23.81 26.85
C VAL A 43 -5.37 -23.01 26.50
N GLU A 44 -5.49 -22.48 25.28
CA GLU A 44 -6.69 -21.81 24.79
C GLU A 44 -7.90 -22.75 24.81
N GLY A 45 -7.73 -24.01 24.41
CA GLY A 45 -8.77 -25.01 24.53
C GLY A 45 -9.20 -25.26 25.98
N TRP A 46 -8.28 -25.19 26.94
CA TRP A 46 -8.59 -25.30 28.37
C TRP A 46 -9.35 -24.08 28.90
N ASP A 47 -8.95 -22.87 28.49
CA ASP A 47 -9.65 -21.61 28.78
C ASP A 47 -11.09 -21.62 28.23
N ILE A 48 -11.27 -21.97 26.95
CA ILE A 48 -12.60 -22.06 26.30
C ILE A 48 -13.54 -23.03 27.05
N ARG A 49 -13.00 -24.06 27.70
CA ARG A 49 -13.76 -25.01 28.54
C ARG A 49 -14.00 -24.51 29.96
N GLY A 50 -13.69 -23.25 30.26
CA GLY A 50 -13.84 -22.63 31.57
C GLY A 50 -12.83 -23.15 32.60
N PHE A 51 -11.60 -23.42 32.18
CA PHE A 51 -10.51 -23.92 33.03
C PHE A 51 -10.83 -25.24 33.76
N THR A 52 -11.69 -26.06 33.18
CA THR A 52 -12.10 -27.33 33.77
C THR A 52 -11.10 -28.46 33.52
N GLY A 53 -10.95 -29.37 34.49
CA GLY A 53 -10.08 -30.54 34.38
C GLY A 53 -8.66 -30.31 34.93
N LYS A 54 -7.70 -31.11 34.47
CA LYS A 54 -6.29 -31.02 34.88
C LYS A 54 -5.65 -29.78 34.24
N VAL A 55 -4.94 -28.99 35.03
CA VAL A 55 -4.14 -27.86 34.54
C VAL A 55 -3.02 -28.38 33.62
N PRO A 56 -2.90 -27.86 32.39
CA PRO A 56 -1.83 -28.22 31.47
C PRO A 56 -0.54 -27.45 31.81
N GLU A 57 0.09 -27.79 32.95
CA GLU A 57 1.24 -27.06 33.50
C GLU A 57 2.45 -27.02 32.56
N GLU A 58 2.71 -28.11 31.83
CA GLU A 58 3.79 -28.19 30.86
C GLU A 58 3.53 -27.24 29.68
N GLU A 59 2.32 -27.23 29.15
CA GLU A 59 1.92 -26.36 28.04
C GLU A 59 1.89 -24.90 28.47
N LEU A 60 1.48 -24.58 29.71
CA LEU A 60 1.56 -23.21 30.25
C LEU A 60 3.01 -22.70 30.26
N ALA A 61 3.96 -23.53 30.69
CA ALA A 61 5.38 -23.17 30.68
C ALA A 61 5.90 -22.97 29.25
N ILE A 62 5.47 -23.79 28.30
CA ILE A 62 5.82 -23.65 26.89
C ILE A 62 5.16 -22.40 26.27
N CYS A 63 3.94 -22.05 26.65
CA CYS A 63 3.26 -20.83 26.18
C CYS A 63 4.00 -19.57 26.59
N ALA A 64 4.56 -19.53 27.80
CA ALA A 64 5.37 -18.41 28.26
C ALA A 64 6.57 -18.13 27.34
N VAL A 65 7.16 -19.18 26.74
CA VAL A 65 8.24 -19.03 25.74
C VAL A 65 7.75 -18.30 24.49
N TRP A 66 6.50 -18.51 24.06
CA TRP A 66 5.93 -17.77 22.93
C TRP A 66 5.76 -16.28 23.27
N ASP A 67 5.24 -15.98 24.46
CA ASP A 67 5.05 -14.59 24.90
C ASP A 67 6.40 -13.88 25.06
N GLU A 68 7.43 -14.57 25.58
CA GLU A 68 8.81 -14.07 25.62
C GLU A 68 9.38 -13.84 24.21
N ALA A 69 9.10 -14.73 23.25
CA ALA A 69 9.55 -14.58 21.87
C ALA A 69 8.88 -13.39 21.17
N ASP A 70 7.58 -13.18 21.39
CA ASP A 70 6.84 -12.02 20.87
C ASP A 70 7.39 -10.70 21.45
N GLN A 71 7.67 -10.68 22.76
CA GLN A 71 8.26 -9.52 23.44
C GLN A 71 9.70 -9.25 22.98
N ALA A 72 10.51 -10.29 22.78
CA ALA A 72 11.85 -10.13 22.22
C ALA A 72 11.81 -9.60 20.77
N ALA A 73 10.85 -10.09 19.97
CA ALA A 73 10.65 -9.60 18.62
C ALA A 73 10.29 -8.11 18.58
N ILE A 74 9.35 -7.66 19.42
CA ILE A 74 8.93 -6.26 19.39
C ILE A 74 10.05 -5.31 19.83
N GLN A 75 10.80 -5.69 20.87
CA GLN A 75 11.94 -4.90 21.35
C GLN A 75 13.05 -4.77 20.30
N ALA A 76 13.37 -5.87 19.60
CA ALA A 76 14.40 -5.86 18.57
C ALA A 76 13.95 -5.17 17.26
N CYS A 77 12.68 -5.35 16.90
CA CYS A 77 12.08 -4.68 15.74
C CYS A 77 12.08 -3.16 15.96
N CYS A 78 11.48 -2.70 17.05
CA CYS A 78 11.24 -1.29 17.33
C CYS A 78 12.35 -0.58 18.11
N ALA A 79 13.57 -1.13 18.13
CA ALA A 79 14.67 -0.65 18.98
C ALA A 79 14.99 0.86 18.83
N ASN A 80 14.70 1.44 17.66
CA ASN A 80 14.95 2.86 17.35
C ASN A 80 13.67 3.71 17.29
N TRP A 81 12.54 3.18 17.73
CA TRP A 81 11.26 3.87 17.66
C TRP A 81 11.05 4.75 18.90
N SER A 82 10.28 5.82 18.74
CA SER A 82 9.75 6.56 19.89
C SER A 82 8.79 5.67 20.68
N ALA A 83 8.83 5.72 22.02
CA ALA A 83 8.00 4.88 22.88
C ALA A 83 6.50 4.92 22.54
N GLU A 84 6.01 6.07 22.08
CA GLU A 84 4.61 6.29 21.69
C GLU A 84 4.18 5.53 20.41
N LYS A 85 5.15 5.03 19.63
CA LYS A 85 4.92 4.27 18.40
C LYS A 85 5.13 2.77 18.56
N ILE A 86 5.65 2.32 19.71
CA ILE A 86 5.94 0.90 19.94
C ILE A 86 4.61 0.22 20.31
N PRO A 87 4.11 -0.73 19.50
CA PRO A 87 2.92 -1.50 19.87
C PRO A 87 3.24 -2.48 21.01
N ASP A 88 2.20 -2.97 21.68
CA ASP A 88 2.34 -3.86 22.84
C ASP A 88 2.82 -5.28 22.48
N SER A 89 2.70 -5.67 21.21
CA SER A 89 3.04 -7.01 20.69
C SER A 89 3.57 -6.94 19.27
N ALA A 90 4.40 -7.92 18.90
CA ALA A 90 4.88 -8.10 17.54
C ALA A 90 3.87 -8.83 16.63
N ASN A 91 2.73 -9.29 17.16
CA ASN A 91 1.80 -10.20 16.49
C ASN A 91 2.54 -11.42 15.90
N LEU A 92 3.33 -12.09 16.74
CA LEU A 92 4.06 -13.30 16.37
C LEU A 92 3.11 -14.42 15.96
N GLU A 93 3.39 -15.04 14.81
CA GLU A 93 2.55 -16.08 14.21
C GLU A 93 3.36 -17.25 13.67
N LEU A 94 2.78 -18.46 13.75
CA LEU A 94 3.30 -19.65 13.06
C LEU A 94 2.62 -19.81 11.70
N VAL A 95 3.39 -19.77 10.63
CA VAL A 95 2.88 -19.86 9.26
C VAL A 95 3.53 -21.00 8.49
N ARG A 96 2.79 -21.57 7.51
CA ARG A 96 3.32 -22.64 6.63
C ARG A 96 4.29 -22.09 5.61
N GLU A 97 3.91 -20.96 5.00
CA GLU A 97 4.72 -20.18 4.09
C GLU A 97 4.94 -18.84 4.77
N PRO A 98 6.20 -18.39 4.96
CA PRO A 98 6.41 -17.02 5.39
C PRO A 98 5.71 -16.13 4.38
N GLN A 99 4.94 -15.14 4.84
CA GLN A 99 4.65 -14.01 3.96
C GLN A 99 6.01 -13.52 3.52
N SER A 100 6.35 -13.71 2.24
CA SER A 100 7.44 -12.95 1.67
C SER A 100 7.06 -11.51 1.99
N PHE A 101 7.94 -10.79 2.67
CA PHE A 101 7.92 -9.34 2.58
C PHE A 101 8.04 -9.12 1.08
N ARG A 102 6.89 -8.94 0.43
CA ARG A 102 6.85 -8.51 -0.94
C ARG A 102 7.40 -7.13 -0.80
N PHE A 103 8.71 -6.99 -1.02
CA PHE A 103 9.31 -5.71 -1.23
C PHE A 103 8.37 -5.05 -2.22
N MET A 104 7.68 -3.99 -1.78
CA MET A 104 7.15 -3.07 -2.76
C MET A 104 8.38 -2.72 -3.57
N THR A 105 8.40 -3.15 -4.83
CA THR A 105 9.50 -2.79 -5.70
C THR A 105 9.61 -1.26 -5.70
N GLU A 106 10.76 -0.73 -6.11
CA GLU A 106 10.86 0.72 -6.25
C GLU A 106 9.74 1.26 -7.15
N GLU A 107 9.29 0.48 -8.14
CA GLU A 107 8.11 0.78 -8.94
C GLU A 107 6.80 0.75 -8.13
N GLU A 108 6.53 -0.28 -7.33
CA GLU A 108 5.29 -0.38 -6.53
C GLU A 108 5.21 0.75 -5.48
N ARG A 109 6.34 1.12 -4.88
CA ARG A 109 6.42 2.25 -3.92
C ARG A 109 6.19 3.59 -4.61
N SER A 110 6.83 3.78 -5.75
CA SER A 110 6.67 4.96 -6.59
C SER A 110 5.23 5.12 -7.07
N GLU A 111 4.59 4.02 -7.44
CA GLU A 111 3.18 3.97 -7.83
C GLU A 111 2.26 4.37 -6.68
N TRP A 112 2.51 3.85 -5.47
CA TRP A 112 1.73 4.20 -4.28
C TRP A 112 1.88 5.68 -3.90
N HIS A 113 3.08 6.24 -3.99
CA HIS A 113 3.29 7.68 -3.78
C HIS A 113 2.54 8.52 -4.81
N PHE A 114 2.58 8.14 -6.09
CA PHE A 114 1.83 8.82 -7.14
C PHE A 114 0.32 8.79 -6.86
N GLN A 115 -0.24 7.61 -6.54
CA GLN A 115 -1.68 7.48 -6.25
C GLN A 115 -2.12 8.30 -5.04
N THR A 116 -1.27 8.41 -4.02
CA THR A 116 -1.54 9.20 -2.81
C THR A 116 -1.45 10.70 -3.09
N ALA A 117 -0.59 11.11 -4.03
CA ALA A 117 -0.39 12.51 -4.43
C ALA A 117 -1.28 12.95 -5.60
N ALA A 118 -2.00 12.03 -6.26
CA ALA A 118 -2.70 12.28 -7.52
C ALA A 118 -3.66 13.48 -7.46
N ALA A 119 -4.44 13.62 -6.38
CA ALA A 119 -5.33 14.76 -6.20
C ALA A 119 -4.57 16.10 -6.20
N GLY A 120 -3.51 16.20 -5.38
CA GLY A 120 -2.70 17.41 -5.30
C GLY A 120 -1.91 17.70 -6.58
N ILE A 121 -1.50 16.66 -7.33
CA ILE A 121 -0.85 16.84 -8.64
C ILE A 121 -1.82 17.50 -9.62
N LEU A 122 -3.07 17.02 -9.70
CA LEU A 122 -4.04 17.59 -10.62
C LEU A 122 -4.38 19.04 -10.25
N GLU A 123 -4.53 19.32 -8.96
CA GLU A 123 -4.73 20.68 -8.42
C GLU A 123 -3.57 21.61 -8.82
N GLU A 124 -2.32 21.20 -8.59
CA GLU A 124 -1.12 21.98 -8.95
C GLU A 124 -1.06 22.28 -10.46
N MET A 125 -1.38 21.28 -11.30
CA MET A 125 -1.44 21.45 -12.75
C MET A 125 -2.54 22.44 -13.18
N CYS A 126 -3.69 22.43 -12.51
CA CYS A 126 -4.75 23.41 -12.74
C CYS A 126 -4.32 24.82 -12.31
N GLU A 127 -3.67 24.96 -11.15
CA GLU A 127 -3.15 26.25 -10.67
C GLU A 127 -2.08 26.85 -11.59
N GLU A 128 -1.25 26.02 -12.21
CA GLU A 128 -0.27 26.46 -13.22
C GLU A 128 -0.91 26.80 -14.59
N GLY A 129 -2.23 26.60 -14.75
CA GLY A 129 -3.01 27.03 -15.92
C GLY A 129 -3.00 26.05 -17.09
N TYR A 130 -2.59 24.79 -16.89
CA TYR A 130 -2.54 23.81 -17.99
C TYR A 130 -3.91 23.36 -18.47
N PHE A 131 -4.99 23.62 -17.72
CA PHE A 131 -6.35 23.16 -18.02
C PHE A 131 -7.36 24.31 -18.18
N ASP A 132 -6.92 25.50 -18.63
CA ASP A 132 -7.80 26.69 -18.75
C ASP A 132 -8.40 26.93 -20.15
N ASP A 133 -8.12 26.06 -21.12
CA ASP A 133 -8.48 26.25 -22.54
C ASP A 133 -9.92 25.79 -22.90
N ARG A 134 -10.72 25.40 -21.91
CA ARG A 134 -12.12 24.90 -22.06
C ARG A 134 -12.25 23.68 -22.98
N ARG A 135 -11.31 22.76 -22.88
CA ARG A 135 -11.29 21.50 -23.62
C ARG A 135 -12.05 20.41 -22.86
N PRO A 136 -12.41 19.28 -23.51
CA PRO A 136 -13.09 18.19 -22.82
C PRO A 136 -12.31 17.66 -21.61
N GLU A 137 -10.99 17.54 -21.72
CA GLU A 137 -10.10 17.18 -20.61
C GLU A 137 -10.05 18.25 -19.49
N ASP A 138 -10.21 19.53 -19.83
CA ASP A 138 -10.22 20.63 -18.86
C ASP A 138 -11.49 20.60 -18.02
N GLU A 139 -12.62 20.26 -18.64
CA GLU A 139 -13.89 20.03 -17.94
C GLU A 139 -13.77 18.86 -16.96
N VAL A 140 -13.06 17.79 -17.34
CA VAL A 140 -12.80 16.65 -16.44
C VAL A 140 -11.88 17.06 -15.29
N ALA A 141 -10.83 17.84 -15.56
CA ALA A 141 -9.94 18.36 -14.51
C ALA A 141 -10.71 19.21 -13.49
N PHE A 142 -11.60 20.08 -13.97
CA PHE A 142 -12.46 20.92 -13.14
C PHE A 142 -13.49 20.10 -12.33
N LEU A 143 -14.09 19.06 -12.92
CA LEU A 143 -15.03 18.18 -12.20
C LEU A 143 -14.34 17.35 -11.11
N LEU A 144 -13.04 17.11 -11.24
CA LEU A 144 -12.21 16.37 -10.28
C LEU A 144 -11.57 17.26 -9.21
N ASP A 145 -12.00 18.51 -9.05
CA ASP A 145 -11.51 19.45 -8.02
C ASP A 145 -11.65 18.90 -6.59
N ASP A 146 -12.71 18.13 -6.30
CA ASP A 146 -12.91 17.41 -5.02
C ASP A 146 -12.53 15.92 -5.11
N TRP A 147 -11.83 15.53 -6.17
CA TRP A 147 -11.42 14.14 -6.44
C TRP A 147 -12.58 13.12 -6.46
N ASP A 148 -13.80 13.58 -6.82
CA ASP A 148 -15.02 12.75 -6.87
C ASP A 148 -15.24 12.16 -8.27
N PHE A 149 -14.94 10.88 -8.42
CA PHE A 149 -15.15 10.16 -9.67
C PHE A 149 -16.61 9.76 -9.91
N GLU A 150 -17.47 9.72 -8.89
CA GLU A 150 -18.87 9.24 -9.02
C GLU A 150 -19.69 10.10 -9.97
N GLN A 151 -19.35 11.38 -10.10
CA GLN A 151 -20.02 12.33 -10.98
C GLN A 151 -19.59 12.22 -12.45
N LEU A 152 -18.51 11.48 -12.75
CA LEU A 152 -17.99 11.38 -14.12
C LEU A 152 -18.78 10.38 -14.96
N THR A 153 -19.17 10.79 -16.17
CA THR A 153 -19.68 9.87 -17.19
C THR A 153 -18.60 8.91 -17.67
N ALA A 154 -19.00 7.86 -18.40
CA ALA A 154 -18.05 6.91 -18.98
C ALA A 154 -17.05 7.59 -19.93
N GLU A 155 -17.51 8.56 -20.73
CA GLU A 155 -16.67 9.33 -21.65
C GLU A 155 -15.70 10.24 -20.90
N GLN A 156 -16.13 10.84 -19.79
CA GLN A 156 -15.27 11.67 -18.95
C GLN A 156 -14.20 10.84 -18.22
N ARG A 157 -14.57 9.65 -17.73
CA ARG A 157 -13.59 8.69 -17.17
C ARG A 157 -12.57 8.26 -18.21
N GLN A 158 -13.00 8.00 -19.45
CA GLN A 158 -12.09 7.68 -20.54
C GLN A 158 -11.13 8.85 -20.82
N LEU A 159 -11.60 10.10 -20.81
CA LEU A 159 -10.74 11.27 -20.97
C LEU A 159 -9.74 11.40 -19.81
N TYR A 160 -10.15 11.11 -18.58
CA TYR A 160 -9.23 11.03 -17.44
C TYR A 160 -8.13 9.99 -17.67
N ASP A 161 -8.49 8.75 -17.97
CA ASP A 161 -7.55 7.64 -18.13
C ASP A 161 -6.60 7.85 -19.33
N GLU A 162 -7.10 8.38 -20.44
CA GLU A 162 -6.31 8.51 -21.68
C GLU A 162 -5.51 9.83 -21.76
N ARG A 163 -5.96 10.88 -21.08
CA ARG A 163 -5.38 12.23 -21.24
C ARG A 163 -4.81 12.81 -19.96
N LEU A 164 -5.60 12.88 -18.88
CA LEU A 164 -5.16 13.51 -17.64
C LEU A 164 -4.15 12.62 -16.90
N TYR A 165 -4.50 11.35 -16.68
CA TYR A 165 -3.69 10.42 -15.91
C TYR A 165 -2.24 10.28 -16.43
N PRO A 166 -1.99 10.15 -17.75
CA PRO A 166 -0.61 10.11 -18.27
C PRO A 166 0.14 11.43 -18.04
N LEU A 167 -0.51 12.58 -18.16
CA LEU A 167 0.13 13.88 -17.91
C LEU A 167 0.50 14.03 -16.44
N MET A 168 -0.38 13.61 -15.52
CA MET A 168 -0.11 13.60 -14.09
C MET A 168 1.06 12.68 -13.74
N ARG A 169 1.19 11.53 -14.40
CA ARG A 169 2.35 10.65 -14.22
C ARG A 169 3.65 11.31 -14.67
N ILE A 170 3.64 11.97 -15.83
CA ILE A 170 4.83 12.67 -16.34
C ILE A 170 5.18 13.83 -15.42
N TRP A 171 4.19 14.59 -14.93
CA TRP A 171 4.39 15.64 -13.94
C TRP A 171 5.13 15.13 -12.71
N PHE A 172 4.69 14.00 -12.17
CA PHE A 172 5.21 13.45 -10.94
C PHE A 172 6.57 12.76 -11.11
N PHE A 173 6.76 11.97 -12.17
CA PHE A 173 7.97 11.16 -12.37
C PHE A 173 9.04 11.84 -13.23
N GLU A 174 8.64 12.70 -14.16
CA GLU A 174 9.49 13.24 -15.24
C GLU A 174 9.24 14.73 -15.44
N ARG A 175 9.17 15.51 -14.34
CA ARG A 175 8.84 16.95 -14.34
C ARG A 175 9.65 17.75 -15.37
N ASP A 176 10.93 17.44 -15.53
CA ASP A 176 11.84 18.11 -16.49
C ASP A 176 11.41 17.94 -17.96
N ARG A 177 10.69 16.85 -18.28
CA ARG A 177 10.20 16.54 -19.64
C ARG A 177 8.75 16.96 -19.84
N PHE A 178 8.08 17.43 -18.79
CA PHE A 178 6.64 17.67 -18.80
C PHE A 178 6.22 18.61 -19.93
N GLU A 179 6.90 19.73 -20.12
CA GLU A 179 6.55 20.72 -21.15
C GLU A 179 6.59 20.16 -22.57
N GLU A 180 7.63 19.39 -22.89
CA GLU A 180 7.79 18.74 -24.20
C GLU A 180 6.71 17.69 -24.44
N GLU A 181 6.48 16.82 -23.45
CA GLU A 181 5.50 15.74 -23.52
C GLU A 181 4.06 16.27 -23.55
N TYR A 182 3.78 17.32 -22.76
CA TYR A 182 2.53 18.05 -22.80
C TYR A 182 2.31 18.56 -24.23
N ALA A 183 3.21 19.39 -24.77
CA ALA A 183 3.09 19.93 -26.13
C ALA A 183 2.94 18.83 -27.21
N HIS A 184 3.65 17.71 -27.08
CA HIS A 184 3.54 16.58 -28.00
C HIS A 184 2.15 15.93 -27.97
N ARG A 185 1.67 15.55 -26.78
CA ARG A 185 0.34 14.95 -26.59
C ARG A 185 -0.78 15.90 -26.99
N ARG A 186 -0.61 17.20 -26.72
CA ARG A 186 -1.50 18.27 -27.19
C ARG A 186 -1.64 18.27 -28.72
N ALA A 187 -0.53 18.13 -29.44
CA ALA A 187 -0.55 18.07 -30.90
C ALA A 187 -1.24 16.80 -31.41
N GLU A 188 -0.97 15.65 -30.81
CA GLU A 188 -1.57 14.36 -31.17
C GLU A 188 -3.10 14.36 -31.00
N TRP A 189 -3.61 14.83 -29.87
CA TRP A 189 -5.06 14.90 -29.61
C TRP A 189 -5.77 15.90 -30.52
N SER A 190 -5.08 16.96 -30.95
CA SER A 190 -5.60 17.92 -31.90
C SER A 190 -5.72 17.33 -33.31
N CYS A 191 -4.78 16.47 -33.72
CA CYS A 191 -4.81 15.76 -35.00
C CYS A 191 -5.87 14.65 -35.07
N ASN A 192 -6.27 14.07 -33.93
CA ASN A 192 -7.35 13.06 -33.87
C ASN A 192 -8.77 13.66 -33.95
N LYS A 193 -8.92 14.98 -34.13
CA LYS A 193 -10.19 15.55 -34.57
C LYS A 193 -10.45 15.11 -36.01
N ARG A 194 -11.50 14.28 -36.21
CA ARG A 194 -12.08 14.05 -37.54
C ARG A 194 -12.29 15.40 -38.26
N PRO A 195 -12.09 15.51 -39.58
CA PRO A 195 -12.51 16.68 -40.33
C PRO A 195 -13.98 16.95 -40.02
N ASP A 196 -14.26 18.16 -39.57
CA ASP A 196 -15.60 18.65 -39.24
C ASP A 196 -16.55 18.41 -40.44
N ASP A 197 -17.71 17.78 -40.20
CA ASP A 197 -18.79 17.51 -41.16
C ASP A 197 -19.52 18.80 -41.62
N ARG A 198 -18.82 19.94 -41.64
CA ARG A 198 -19.33 21.24 -42.11
C ARG A 198 -18.89 21.62 -43.52
N GLN A 199 -18.25 20.72 -44.27
CA GLN A 199 -17.91 20.95 -45.68
C GLN A 199 -18.99 20.56 -46.71
N PHE A 200 -20.21 20.20 -46.28
CA PHE A 200 -21.29 19.83 -47.20
C PHE A 200 -22.40 20.88 -47.43
N GLU A 201 -22.21 22.16 -47.06
CA GLU A 201 -23.16 23.25 -47.40
C GLU A 201 -22.59 24.34 -48.33
N LEU A 202 -21.70 23.99 -49.28
CA LEU A 202 -21.22 24.97 -50.28
C LEU A 202 -21.40 24.56 -51.75
N PHE A 203 -22.08 23.44 -52.03
CA PHE A 203 -22.38 23.01 -53.41
C PHE A 203 -23.84 22.61 -53.62
N SER A 204 -24.77 23.32 -53.01
CA SER A 204 -26.19 23.30 -53.38
C SER A 204 -26.67 24.72 -53.66
N GLY A 205 -26.31 25.21 -54.85
CA GLY A 205 -26.74 26.46 -55.45
C GLY A 205 -26.50 26.41 -56.95
#